data_AF-A0A8X7RV24-F1
#
_entry.id   AF-A0A8X7RV24-F1
#
_cell.length_a   1.000
_cell.length_b   1.000
_cell.length_c   1.000
_cell.angle_alpha   90.00
_cell.angle_beta   90.00
_cell.angle_gamma   90.00
#
_symmetry.space_group_name_H-M   'P 1'
#
loop_
_entity.id
_entity.type
_entity.pdbx_description
1 polymer ?
#
loop_
_entity_poly.entity_id
_entity_poly.type
_entity_poly.pdbx_seq_one_letter_code
_entity_poly.pdbx_strand_id
1 'polypeptide(L)' 'MEATSSNTVEKLQGLLEIRKQDHELKKHDFEMKDKLNKQHMLETLLAKKEPLSETEVALKNKLISEMLS' A
#
# COMPACT_ATOMS: atom_id res chain seq x y z
N MET A 1 20.66 35.77 -22.98
CA MET A 1 20.50 35.16 -21.64
C MET A 1 19.33 34.16 -21.58
N GLU A 2 18.77 33.71 -22.71
CA GLU A 2 17.54 32.89 -22.72
C GLU A 2 17.80 31.37 -22.73
N ALA A 3 18.91 30.91 -23.33
CA ALA A 3 19.20 29.49 -23.49
C ALA A 3 19.50 28.75 -22.17
N THR A 4 20.01 29.46 -21.16
CA THR A 4 20.27 28.87 -19.82
C THR A 4 19.00 28.69 -18.99
N SER A 5 17.97 29.50 -19.24
CA SER A 5 16.66 29.37 -18.57
C SER A 5 15.86 28.18 -19.09
N SER A 6 15.84 27.94 -20.40
CA SER A 6 15.09 26.81 -21.01
C SER A 6 15.56 25.45 -20.47
N ASN A 7 16.87 25.22 -20.44
CA ASN A 7 17.47 23.97 -19.94
C ASN A 7 17.21 23.77 -18.43
N THR A 8 17.09 24.86 -17.66
CA THR A 8 16.78 24.79 -16.23
C THR A 8 15.31 24.42 -16.00
N VAL A 9 14.38 24.97 -16.80
CA VAL A 9 12.95 24.67 -16.70
C VAL A 9 12.66 23.22 -17.09
N GLU A 10 13.27 22.72 -18.17
CA GLU A 10 13.11 21.32 -18.62
C GLU A 10 13.61 20.33 -17.55
N LYS A 11 14.75 20.61 -16.91
CA LYS A 11 15.26 19.79 -15.80
C LYS A 11 14.31 19.77 -14.60
N LEU A 12 13.74 20.92 -14.25
CA LEU A 12 12.76 21.01 -13.15
C LEU A 12 11.48 20.26 -13.49
N GLN A 13 11.01 20.30 -14.74
CA GLN A 13 9.87 19.49 -15.19
C GLN A 13 10.16 17.99 -15.05
N GLY A 14 11.32 17.52 -15.51
CA GLY A 14 11.70 16.11 -15.35
C GLY A 14 11.77 15.67 -13.89
N LEU A 15 12.30 16.52 -12.99
CA LEU A 15 12.33 16.23 -11.54
C LEU A 15 10.92 16.15 -10.93
N LEU A 16 9.98 17.00 -11.38
CA LEU A 16 8.60 16.97 -10.91
C LEU A 16 7.87 15.71 -11.39
N GLU A 17 8.11 15.28 -12.63
CA GLU A 17 7.56 14.04 -13.17
C GLU A 17 8.08 12.81 -12.43
N ILE A 18 9.38 12.73 -12.17
CA ILE A 18 9.97 11.65 -11.36
C ILE A 18 9.36 11.64 -9.96
N ARG A 19 9.26 12.81 -9.29
CA ARG A 19 8.63 12.90 -7.96
C ARG A 19 7.19 12.42 -7.99
N LYS A 20 6.44 12.76 -9.03
CA LYS A 20 5.04 12.32 -9.18
C LYS A 20 4.97 10.80 -9.34
N GLN A 21 5.83 10.21 -10.16
CA GLN A 21 5.91 8.76 -10.33
C GLN A 21 6.28 8.05 -9.02
N ASP A 22 7.28 8.55 -8.29
CA ASP A 22 7.67 8.02 -6.97
C ASP A 22 6.53 8.04 -5.96
N HIS A 23 5.71 9.10 -5.96
CA HIS A 23 4.55 9.20 -5.08
C HIS A 23 3.48 8.17 -5.41
N GLU A 24 3.19 7.94 -6.69
CA GLU A 24 2.21 6.94 -7.09
C GLU A 24 2.70 5.51 -6.81
N LEU A 25 3.99 5.23 -7.03
CA LEU A 25 4.60 3.94 -6.66
C LEU A 25 4.52 3.70 -5.14
N LYS A 26 4.81 4.71 -4.33
CA LYS A 26 4.71 4.60 -2.86
C LYS A 26 3.28 4.35 -2.38
N LYS A 27 2.27 4.97 -3.01
CA LYS A 27 0.87 4.71 -2.68
C LYS A 27 0.51 3.26 -2.98
N HIS A 28 0.87 2.78 -4.17
CA HIS A 28 0.64 1.39 -4.57
C HIS A 28 1.35 0.40 -3.64
N ASP A 29 2.59 0.67 -3.25
CA ASP A 29 3.32 -0.14 -2.27
C ASP A 29 2.63 -0.15 -0.90
N PHE A 30 2.07 0.97 -0.45
CA PHE A 30 1.34 1.04 0.80
C PHE A 30 0.05 0.22 0.75
N GLU A 31 -0.71 0.30 -0.35
CA GLU A 31 -1.90 -0.51 -0.58
C GLU A 31 -1.58 -2.01 -0.61
N MET A 32 -0.51 -2.40 -1.29
CA MET A 32 -0.05 -3.80 -1.30
C MET A 32 0.38 -4.28 0.08
N LYS A 33 1.10 -3.44 0.85
CA LYS A 33 1.50 -3.76 2.22
C LYS A 33 0.31 -3.92 3.15
N ASP A 34 -0.70 -3.07 3.04
CA ASP A 34 -1.94 -3.20 3.83
C ASP A 34 -2.64 -4.52 3.52
N LYS A 35 -2.75 -4.89 2.24
CA LYS A 35 -3.31 -6.17 1.81
C LYS A 35 -2.52 -7.37 2.34
N LEU A 36 -1.19 -7.32 2.27
CA LEU A 36 -0.31 -8.36 2.81
C LEU A 36 -0.44 -8.49 4.33
N ASN A 37 -0.53 -7.38 5.05
CA ASN A 37 -0.74 -7.39 6.50
C ASN A 37 -2.06 -8.05 6.87
N LYS A 38 -3.15 -7.70 6.18
CA LYS A 38 -4.47 -8.33 6.38
C LYS A 38 -4.43 -9.84 6.13
N GLN A 39 -3.76 -10.26 5.05
CA GLN A 39 -3.54 -11.67 4.74
C GLN A 39 -2.77 -12.39 5.84
N HIS A 40 -1.64 -11.83 6.26
CA HIS A 40 -0.79 -12.42 7.31
C HIS A 40 -1.51 -12.51 8.66
N MET A 41 -2.32 -11.51 8.99
CA MET A 41 -3.13 -11.50 10.21
C MET A 41 -4.21 -12.59 10.16
N LEU A 42 -4.84 -12.79 9.00
CA LEU A 42 -5.80 -13.89 8.79
C LEU A 42 -5.11 -15.25 8.89
N GLU A 43 -3.96 -15.44 8.25
CA GLU A 43 -3.16 -16.68 8.36
C GLU A 43 -2.81 -16.99 9.80
N THR A 44 -2.39 -15.97 10.56
CA THR A 44 -2.05 -16.13 11.99
C THR A 44 -3.27 -16.59 12.79
N LEU A 45 -4.45 -16.01 12.54
CA LEU A 45 -5.70 -16.43 13.18
C LEU A 45 -6.10 -17.86 12.79
N LEU A 46 -5.89 -18.25 11.54
CA LEU A 46 -6.19 -19.60 11.04
C LEU A 46 -5.21 -20.67 11.55
N ALA A 47 -3.96 -20.29 11.82
CA ALA A 47 -2.93 -21.19 12.32
C ALA A 47 -3.03 -21.45 13.83
N LYS A 48 -3.85 -20.70 14.57
CA LYS A 48 -4.05 -20.91 16.01
C LYS A 48 -4.64 -22.29 16.25
N LYS A 49 -3.99 -23.06 17.13
CA LYS A 49 -4.44 -24.39 17.57
C LYS A 49 -5.49 -24.32 18.67
N GLU A 50 -5.60 -23.19 19.33
CA GLU A 50 -6.59 -22.91 20.35
C GLU A 50 -7.88 -22.37 19.72
N PRO A 51 -9.05 -22.61 20.33
CA PRO A 51 -10.29 -22.01 19.87
C PRO A 51 -10.18 -20.49 19.93
N LEU A 52 -10.53 -19.83 18.83
CA LEU A 52 -10.55 -18.38 18.74
C LEU A 52 -11.59 -17.82 19.71
N SER A 53 -11.22 -16.74 20.39
CA SER A 53 -12.17 -15.94 21.17
C SER A 53 -13.22 -15.29 20.25
N GLU A 54 -14.35 -14.88 20.82
CA GLU A 54 -15.44 -14.24 20.06
C GLU A 54 -14.95 -13.04 19.23
N THR A 55 -14.08 -12.20 19.82
CA THR A 55 -13.47 -11.06 19.15
C THR A 55 -12.59 -11.47 17.97
N GLU A 56 -11.82 -12.55 18.10
CA GLU A 56 -10.96 -13.07 17.03
C GLU A 56 -11.78 -13.71 15.91
N VAL A 57 -12.89 -14.37 16.24
CA VAL A 57 -13.84 -14.88 15.24
C VAL A 57 -14.47 -13.72 14.46
N ALA A 58 -14.90 -12.67 15.15
CA ALA A 58 -15.45 -11.47 14.51
C ALA A 58 -14.42 -10.80 13.59
N LEU A 59 -13.16 -10.66 14.05
CA LEU A 59 -12.06 -10.12 13.26
C LEU A 59 -11.75 -11.00 12.04
N LYS A 60 -11.66 -12.33 12.22
CA LYS A 60 -11.45 -13.29 11.13
C LYS A 60 -12.54 -13.16 10.06
N ASN A 61 -13.80 -13.13 10.46
CA ASN A 61 -14.93 -13.01 9.53
C ASN A 61 -14.89 -11.68 8.78
N LYS A 62 -14.57 -10.58 9.48
CA LYS A 62 -14.41 -9.26 8.85
C LYS A 62 -13.29 -9.26 7.80
N LEU A 63 -12.12 -9.82 8.13
CA LEU A 63 -10.99 -9.93 7.19
C LEU A 63 -11.35 -10.76 5.95
N ILE A 64 -12.05 -11.89 6.14
CA ILE A 64 -12.52 -12.73 5.03
C ILE A 64 -13.49 -11.95 4.14
N SER A 65 -14.48 -11.26 4.74
CA SER A 65 -15.43 -10.44 3.98
C SER A 65 -14.75 -9.32 3.21
N GLU A 66 -13.79 -8.60 3.82
CA GLU A 66 -13.02 -7.55 3.15
C GLU A 66 -12.16 -8.07 2.00
N MET A 67 -11.70 -9.33 2.06
CA MET A 67 -10.88 -9.94 1.02
C MET A 67 -11.68 -10.56 -0.14
N LEU A 68 -12.96 -10.90 0.11
CA LEU A 68 -13.86 -11.53 -0.86
C LEU A 68 -14.91 -10.57 -1.46
N SER A 69 -14.99 -9.34 -0.94
CA SER A 69 -15.80 -8.25 -1.51
C SER A 69 -15.06 -7.54 -2.65
#